data_AF-A0A1G6MIR2-F1
#
_entry.id   AF-A0A1G6MIR2-F1
#
_cell.length_a   1.000
_cell.length_b   1.000
_cell.length_c   1.000
_cell.angle_alpha   90.00
_cell.angle_beta   90.00
_cell.angle_gamma   90.00
#
_symmetry.space_group_name_H-M   'P 1'
#
loop_
_entity.id
_entity.type
_entity.pdbx_description
1 polymer ?
#
loop_
_entity_poly.entity_id
_entity_poly.type
_entity_poly.pdbx_seq_one_letter_code
_entity_poly.pdbx_strand_id
1 'polypeptide(L)'
;MVSFSTLLAFAIVSLSMVCSPGPNMIYLISHSITQGRMAGFISLLGIMLGFIIYIIATMFRLTALFLAVSAIYEAVKWAGTGYVFSF
;
A
#
# COMPACT_ATOMS: atom_id res chain seq x y z
N MET A 1 -11.68 -20.59 19.61
CA MET A 1 -11.07 -21.40 18.53
C MET A 1 -11.55 -20.82 17.21
N VAL A 2 -10.67 -20.59 16.24
CA VAL A 2 -11.07 -20.03 14.93
C VAL A 2 -12.02 -21.02 14.26
N SER A 3 -13.23 -20.57 13.91
CA SER A 3 -14.21 -21.40 13.24
C SER A 3 -13.81 -21.61 11.78
N PHE A 4 -14.12 -22.80 11.23
CA PHE A 4 -13.85 -23.12 9.82
C PHE A 4 -14.47 -22.09 8.86
N SER A 5 -15.65 -21.58 9.18
CA SER A 5 -16.32 -20.53 8.40
C SER A 5 -15.54 -19.21 8.39
N THR A 6 -14.90 -18.83 9.50
CA THR A 6 -14.04 -17.64 9.58
C THR A 6 -12.79 -17.82 8.73
N LEU A 7 -12.23 -19.03 8.74
CA LEU A 7 -11.04 -19.38 7.95
C LEU A 7 -11.35 -19.36 6.44
N LEU A 8 -12.52 -19.86 6.05
CA LEU A 8 -13.00 -19.82 4.67
C LEU A 8 -13.27 -18.39 4.18
N ALA A 9 -13.95 -17.57 5.00
CA ALA A 9 -14.21 -16.17 4.68
C ALA A 9 -12.91 -15.37 4.53
N PHE A 10 -11.95 -15.58 5.45
CA PHE A 10 -10.63 -14.99 5.37
C PHE A 10 -9.87 -15.44 4.11
N ALA A 11 -9.94 -16.72 3.75
CA ALA A 11 -9.31 -17.24 2.54
C ALA A 11 -9.88 -16.61 1.26
N ILE A 12 -11.21 -16.46 1.17
CA ILE A 12 -11.87 -15.83 0.02
C ILE A 12 -11.48 -14.35 -0.08
N VAL A 13 -11.54 -13.61 1.03
CA VAL A 13 -11.18 -12.19 1.07
C VAL A 13 -9.70 -11.99 0.70
N SER A 14 -8.80 -12.78 1.28
CA SER A 14 -7.38 -12.69 0.98
C SER A 14 -7.05 -13.07 -0.47
N LEU A 15 -7.71 -14.09 -1.04
CA LEU A 15 -7.59 -14.43 -2.47
C LEU A 15 -8.06 -13.28 -3.35
N SER A 16 -9.20 -12.66 -3.04
CA SER A 16 -9.72 -11.55 -3.83
C SER A 16 -8.80 -10.31 -3.80
N MET A 17 -8.17 -10.03 -2.66
CA MET A 17 -7.14 -8.98 -2.55
C MET A 17 -5.88 -9.32 -3.37
N VAL A 18 -5.43 -10.58 -3.32
CA VAL A 18 -4.25 -11.03 -4.08
C VAL A 18 -4.52 -11.07 -5.59
N CYS A 19 -5.75 -11.41 -6.00
CA CYS A 19 -6.19 -11.42 -7.40
C CYS A 19 -6.43 -10.02 -8.00
N SER A 20 -6.34 -8.97 -7.20
CA SER A 20 -6.19 -7.60 -7.67
C SER A 20 -4.73 -7.12 -7.55
N PRO A 21 -3.72 -7.86 -8.06
CA PRO A 21 -2.36 -7.40 -7.97
C PRO A 21 -2.25 -6.16 -8.86
N GLY A 22 -1.90 -5.02 -8.26
CA GLY A 22 -1.65 -3.81 -9.02
C GLY A 22 -0.51 -4.00 -10.04
N PRO A 23 -0.30 -3.04 -10.96
CA PRO A 23 0.73 -3.11 -12.00
C PRO A 23 2.13 -3.45 -11.44
N ASN A 24 2.41 -2.95 -10.24
CA ASN A 24 3.67 -3.17 -9.52
C ASN A 24 3.91 -4.65 -9.14
N MET A 25 2.88 -5.37 -8.71
CA MET A 25 2.97 -6.79 -8.34
C MET A 25 3.11 -7.68 -9.59
N ILE A 26 2.44 -7.33 -10.68
CA ILE A 26 2.55 -8.05 -11.96
C ILE A 26 4.00 -7.96 -12.49
N TYR A 27 4.65 -6.80 -12.33
CA TYR A 27 6.05 -6.59 -12.71
C TYR A 27 7.02 -7.44 -11.87
N LEU A 28 6.81 -7.49 -10.54
CA LEU A 28 7.59 -8.28 -9.60
C LEU A 28 7.46 -9.79 -9.87
N ILE A 29 6.23 -10.26 -10.09
CA ILE A 29 5.93 -11.68 -10.37
C ILE A 29 6.57 -12.09 -11.70
N SER A 30 6.47 -11.24 -12.74
CA SER A 30 7.05 -11.52 -14.07
C SER A 30 8.59 -11.63 -14.01
N HIS A 31 9.26 -10.76 -13.26
CA HIS A 31 10.72 -10.82 -13.06
C HIS A 31 11.15 -11.98 -12.14
N SER A 32 10.36 -12.30 -11.11
CA SER A 32 10.68 -13.40 -10.19
C SER A 32 10.50 -14.78 -10.82
N ILE A 33 9.58 -14.93 -11.78
CA ILE A 33 9.33 -16.19 -12.49
C ILE A 33 10.39 -16.45 -13.58
N THR A 34 10.89 -15.41 -14.25
CA THR A 34 11.85 -15.58 -15.36
C THR A 34 13.32 -15.68 -14.95
N GLN A 35 13.72 -15.11 -13.80
CA GLN A 35 15.15 -14.97 -13.41
C GLN A 35 15.48 -15.62 -12.05
N GLY A 36 14.52 -16.30 -11.42
CA GLY A 36 14.69 -16.99 -10.13
C GLY A 36 14.48 -16.11 -8.89
N ARG A 37 14.46 -16.76 -7.70
CA ARG A 37 14.09 -16.14 -6.41
C ARG A 37 14.95 -14.91 -6.05
N MET A 38 16.23 -14.89 -6.41
CA MET A 38 17.14 -13.77 -6.11
C MET A 38 16.81 -12.52 -6.92
N ALA A 39 16.43 -12.65 -8.20
CA ALA A 39 16.04 -11.53 -9.04
C ALA A 39 14.72 -10.88 -8.56
N GLY A 40 13.80 -11.69 -8.04
CA GLY A 40 12.58 -11.21 -7.39
C GLY A 40 12.88 -10.34 -6.15
N PHE A 41 13.82 -10.76 -5.30
CA PHE A 41 14.23 -9.97 -4.12
C PHE A 41 14.90 -8.64 -4.49
N ILE A 42 15.74 -8.61 -5.53
CA ILE A 42 16.38 -7.38 -5.99
C ILE A 42 15.34 -6.41 -6.57
N SER A 43 14.39 -6.91 -7.35
CA SER A 43 13.28 -6.09 -7.88
C SER A 43 12.38 -5.56 -6.75
N LEU A 44 12.09 -6.38 -5.73
CA LEU A 44 11.34 -5.97 -4.54
C LEU A 44 12.04 -4.81 -3.83
N LEU A 45 13.35 -4.95 -3.57
CA LEU A 45 14.14 -3.91 -2.91
C LEU A 45 14.19 -2.62 -3.73
N GLY A 46 14.35 -2.72 -5.06
CA GLY A 46 14.33 -1.57 -5.95
C GLY A 46 12.98 -0.82 -5.92
N ILE A 47 11.87 -1.57 -5.95
CA ILE A 47 10.52 -1.02 -5.85
C ILE A 47 10.31 -0.36 -4.47
N MET A 48 10.69 -1.03 -3.39
CA MET A 48 10.55 -0.47 -2.03
C MET A 48 11.35 0.82 -1.87
N LEU A 49 12.60 0.85 -2.32
CA LEU A 49 13.44 2.05 -2.27
C LEU A 49 12.84 3.17 -3.13
N GLY A 50 12.38 2.87 -4.35
CA GLY A 50 11.71 3.84 -5.21
C GLY A 50 10.44 4.40 -4.57
N PHE A 51 9.63 3.55 -3.93
CA PHE A 51 8.45 3.97 -3.17
C PHE A 51 8.80 4.86 -2.00
N ILE A 52 9.83 4.52 -1.21
CA ILE A 52 10.27 5.34 -0.08
C ILE A 52 10.68 6.73 -0.56
N ILE A 53 11.50 6.82 -1.60
CA ILE A 53 11.94 8.10 -2.16
C ILE A 53 10.74 8.91 -2.69
N TYR A 54 9.84 8.27 -3.44
CA TYR A 54 8.63 8.91 -3.95
C TYR A 54 7.70 9.42 -2.83
N ILE A 55 7.47 8.61 -1.81
CA ILE A 55 6.64 8.98 -0.65
C ILE A 55 7.29 10.16 0.08
N ILE A 56 8.61 10.11 0.36
CA ILE A 56 9.31 11.20 1.03
C ILE A 56 9.19 12.49 0.21
N ALA A 57 9.47 12.45 -1.10
CA ALA A 57 9.34 13.61 -1.98
C ALA A 57 7.91 14.18 -2.00
N THR A 58 6.91 13.30 -2.04
CA THR A 58 5.49 13.68 -2.00
C THR A 58 5.12 14.29 -0.66
N MET A 59 5.58 13.72 0.46
CA MET A 59 5.32 14.20 1.81
C MET A 59 5.95 15.58 2.05
N PHE A 60 7.18 15.81 1.57
CA PHE A 60 7.80 17.14 1.64
C PHE A 60 6.96 18.19 0.91
N ARG A 61 6.49 17.88 -0.30
CA ARG A 61 5.64 18.78 -1.09
C ARG A 61 4.26 18.97 -0.45
N LEU A 62 3.68 17.92 0.11
CA LEU A 62 2.40 17.96 0.80
C LEU A 62 2.47 18.76 2.10
N THR A 63 3.60 18.68 2.82
CA THR A 63 3.85 19.47 4.04
C THR A 63 3.89 20.96 3.72
N ALA A 64 4.57 21.36 2.63
CA ALA A 64 4.55 22.74 2.17
C ALA A 64 3.13 23.21 1.80
N LEU A 65 2.30 22.33 1.22
CA LEU A 65 0.91 22.63 0.89
C LEU A 65 0.03 22.79 2.14
N PHE A 66 0.22 21.96 3.16
CA PHE A 66 -0.49 22.08 4.44
C PHE A 66 -0.09 23.34 5.22
N LEU A 67 1.17 23.76 5.13
CA LEU A 67 1.63 25.03 5.72
C LEU A 67 1.09 26.24 4.95
N ALA A 68 0.95 26.14 3.62
CA ALA A 68 0.42 27.21 2.78
C ALA A 68 -1.11 27.37 2.94
N VAL A 69 -1.85 26.28 3.17
CA VAL A 69 -3.32 26.29 3.23
C VAL A 69 -3.83 25.56 4.47
N SER A 70 -4.11 26.34 5.53
CA SER A 70 -4.66 25.85 6.80
C SER A 70 -5.97 25.05 6.65
N ALA A 71 -6.84 25.41 5.70
CA ALA A 71 -8.11 24.73 5.49
C ALA A 71 -7.95 23.26 5.05
N ILE A 72 -6.91 22.94 4.26
CA ILE A 72 -6.66 21.57 3.78
C ILE A 72 -6.17 20.70 4.94
N TYR A 73 -5.32 21.24 5.82
CA TYR A 73 -4.85 20.53 7.00
C TYR A 73 -6.00 20.18 7.95
N GLU A 74 -6.89 21.13 8.26
CA GLU A 74 -8.06 20.87 9.11
C GLU A 74 -9.01 19.84 8.46
N ALA A 75 -9.28 19.94 7.16
CA ALA A 75 -10.11 18.96 6.45
C ALA A 75 -9.55 17.53 6.56
N VAL A 76 -8.24 17.35 6.36
CA VAL A 76 -7.58 16.04 6.47
C VAL A 76 -7.62 15.52 7.91
N LYS A 77 -7.41 16.39 8.91
CA LYS A 77 -7.47 16.05 10.33
C LYS A 77 -8.87 15.54 10.73
N TRP A 78 -9.92 16.26 10.38
CA TRP A 78 -11.30 15.84 10.67
C TRP A 78 -11.70 14.57 9.89
N ALA A 79 -11.25 14.41 8.64
CA ALA A 79 -11.46 13.19 7.87
C ALA A 79 -10.81 11.96 8.53
N GLY A 80 -9.57 12.11 9.04
CA GLY A 80 -8.88 11.06 9.78
C GLY A 80 -9.61 10.67 11.07
N THR A 81 -10.11 11.65 11.82
CA THR A 81 -10.96 11.41 12.99
C THR A 81 -12.22 10.64 12.60
N GLY A 82 -12.93 11.06 11.54
CA GLY A 82 -14.13 10.36 11.05
C GLY A 82 -13.87 8.91 10.63
N TYR A 83 -12.72 8.62 10.02
CA TYR A 83 -12.35 7.25 9.63
C TYR A 83 -12.21 6.31 10.84
N VAL A 84 -11.54 6.75 11.91
CA VAL A 84 -11.37 5.95 13.14
C VAL A 84 -12.71 5.71 13.83
N PHE A 85 -13.64 6.66 13.75
CA PHE A 85 -15.01 6.45 14.25
C PHE A 85 -15.86 5.49 13.40
N SER A 86 -15.45 5.20 12.17
CA SER A 86 -16.15 4.28 11.27
C SER A 86 -15.70 2.82 11.41
N PHE A 87 -14.70 2.54 12.24
CA PHE A 87 -14.16 1.21 12.56
C PHE A 87 -14.39 0.86 14.03
#